data_AF-Q3K6H1-F1
#
_entry.id   AF-Q3K6H1-F1
#
_cell.length_a   1.000
_cell.length_b   1.000
_cell.length_c   1.000
_cell.angle_alpha   90.00
_cell.angle_beta   90.00
_cell.angle_gamma   90.00
#
_symmetry.space_group_name_H-M   'P 1'
#
loop_
_entity.id
_entity.type
_entity.pdbx_description
1 polymer ?
#
loop_
_entity_poly.entity_id
_entity_poly.type
_entity_poly.pdbx_seq_one_letter_code
_entity_poly.pdbx_strand_id
1 'polypeptide(L)'
;MLVSIVGEVLHHGQVRHTARCFSGMNRMNKGWTNTAGLMALLLTGVPAVFAASAPPLSEVKVIKVQSSSCGLEDITDGQVQTRCDHSAPGIKVYVLEIGYGQSQPQAALDGFEVNGTRSPVCAFDNGNLTECTPGSKTVGSLYTFDLAARQEGTFTFSNTSINAPRNTMSTQLYIK
;
A
#
# COMPACT_ATOMS: atom_id res chain seq x y z
N MET A 1 14.96 -1.55 -20.39
CA MET A 1 13.74 -2.06 -19.73
C MET A 1 13.94 -1.86 -18.24
N LEU A 2 13.47 -0.73 -17.69
CA LEU A 2 13.57 -0.46 -16.25
C LEU A 2 12.42 -1.23 -15.59
N VAL A 3 12.75 -2.35 -14.94
CA VAL A 3 11.82 -2.95 -13.99
C VAL A 3 11.74 -1.99 -12.82
N SER A 4 10.54 -1.50 -12.49
CA SER A 4 10.35 -0.62 -11.35
C SER A 4 10.68 -1.38 -10.07
N ILE A 5 11.47 -0.78 -9.17
CA ILE A 5 11.87 -1.36 -7.87
C ILE A 5 10.62 -1.83 -7.08
N VAL A 6 9.48 -1.15 -7.25
CA VAL A 6 8.20 -1.54 -6.66
C VAL A 6 7.74 -2.91 -7.13
N GLY A 7 7.83 -3.19 -8.44
CA GLY A 7 7.44 -4.48 -9.01
C GLY A 7 8.33 -5.62 -8.52
N GLU A 8 9.64 -5.40 -8.44
CA GLU A 8 10.61 -6.39 -7.95
C GLU A 8 10.41 -6.70 -6.46
N VAL A 9 10.18 -5.67 -5.65
CA VAL A 9 9.93 -5.81 -4.21
C VAL A 9 8.60 -6.53 -3.93
N LEU A 10 7.57 -6.29 -4.73
CA LEU A 10 6.26 -6.91 -4.51
C LEU A 10 6.15 -8.34 -5.06
N HIS A 11 6.93 -8.73 -6.08
CA HIS A 11 6.72 -10.02 -6.78
C HIS A 11 6.84 -11.28 -5.88
N HIS A 12 7.55 -11.20 -4.75
CA HIS A 12 7.83 -12.35 -3.87
C HIS A 12 7.03 -12.41 -2.56
N GLY A 13 6.26 -11.37 -2.20
CA GLY A 13 5.66 -11.23 -0.86
C GLY A 13 4.13 -11.27 -0.79
N GLN A 14 3.44 -11.84 -1.78
CA GLN A 14 2.01 -11.61 -2.00
C GLN A 14 1.10 -12.19 -0.91
N VAL A 15 0.61 -11.28 -0.04
CA VAL A 15 -0.48 -11.50 0.90
C VAL A 15 -1.77 -11.69 0.11
N ARG A 16 -2.41 -12.86 0.25
CA ARG A 16 -3.70 -13.15 -0.38
C ARG A 16 -4.80 -12.33 0.27
N HIS A 17 -5.08 -11.14 -0.25
CA HIS A 17 -6.25 -10.36 0.16
C HIS A 17 -7.43 -10.67 -0.76
N THR A 18 -8.34 -11.53 -0.30
CA THR A 18 -9.61 -11.79 -0.97
C THR A 18 -10.55 -10.59 -0.84
N ALA A 19 -10.56 -9.71 -1.83
CA ALA A 19 -11.57 -8.66 -1.94
C ALA A 19 -12.90 -9.27 -2.40
N ARG A 20 -13.85 -9.48 -1.48
CA ARG A 20 -15.25 -9.75 -1.83
C ARG A 20 -15.90 -8.45 -2.31
N CYS A 21 -16.06 -8.30 -3.63
CA CYS A 21 -16.94 -7.27 -4.19
C CYS A 21 -18.41 -7.64 -3.88
N PHE A 22 -19.05 -6.88 -2.98
CA PHE A 22 -20.47 -6.99 -2.69
C PHE A 22 -21.23 -6.18 -3.75
N SER A 23 -21.66 -6.83 -4.83
CA SER A 23 -22.50 -6.23 -5.87
C SER A 23 -23.98 -6.42 -5.52
N GLY A 24 -24.57 -5.45 -4.83
CA GLY A 24 -26.01 -5.40 -4.57
C GLY A 24 -26.78 -5.00 -5.82
N MET A 25 -27.43 -5.95 -6.49
CA MET A 25 -28.24 -5.71 -7.68
C MET A 25 -29.71 -5.53 -7.28
N ASN A 26 -30.19 -4.28 -7.27
CA ASN A 26 -31.60 -3.99 -6.99
C ASN A 26 -32.44 -4.12 -8.27
N ARG A 27 -33.47 -4.95 -8.19
CA ARG A 27 -34.37 -5.38 -9.26
C ARG A 27 -35.47 -4.32 -9.44
N MET A 28 -35.51 -3.62 -10.57
CA MET A 28 -36.60 -2.69 -10.90
C MET A 28 -37.79 -3.42 -11.52
N ASN A 29 -38.98 -3.14 -10.97
CA ASN A 29 -40.28 -3.63 -11.41
C ASN A 29 -40.80 -2.79 -12.58
N LYS A 30 -41.50 -3.44 -13.51
CA LYS A 30 -42.02 -2.91 -14.77
C LYS A 30 -43.38 -2.25 -14.55
N GLY A 31 -43.48 -0.96 -14.82
CA GLY A 31 -44.73 -0.19 -14.84
C GLY A 31 -44.79 0.69 -16.09
N TRP A 32 -45.82 0.46 -16.89
CA TRP A 32 -46.11 1.02 -18.21
C TRP A 32 -47.11 2.18 -18.04
N THR A 33 -46.87 3.37 -18.63
CA THR A 33 -47.78 4.15 -19.52
C THR A 33 -47.30 5.57 -19.82
N ASN A 34 -47.68 6.02 -21.03
CA ASN A 34 -47.29 7.19 -21.81
C ASN A 34 -47.87 8.52 -21.30
N THR A 35 -47.18 9.66 -21.51
CA THR A 35 -47.75 10.88 -22.14
C THR A 35 -46.67 11.95 -22.38
N ALA A 36 -46.84 12.69 -23.47
CA ALA A 36 -45.91 13.68 -24.04
C ALA A 36 -45.87 15.02 -23.28
N GLY A 37 -44.72 15.70 -23.31
CA GLY A 37 -44.57 17.10 -22.87
C GLY A 37 -43.16 17.62 -23.13
N LEU A 38 -43.03 18.54 -24.09
CA LEU A 38 -41.81 19.24 -24.50
C LEU A 38 -41.25 20.13 -23.37
N MET A 39 -40.01 19.89 -22.95
CA MET A 39 -39.04 20.90 -22.49
C MET A 39 -37.66 20.23 -22.34
N ALA A 40 -36.85 20.26 -23.41
CA ALA A 40 -35.48 19.79 -23.37
C ALA A 40 -34.55 20.93 -22.92
N LEU A 41 -34.40 21.12 -21.61
CA LEU A 41 -33.25 21.84 -21.06
C LEU A 41 -32.05 20.88 -21.07
N LEU A 42 -31.06 21.13 -21.93
CA LEU A 42 -29.77 20.44 -21.93
C LEU A 42 -29.02 20.73 -20.62
N LEU A 43 -29.27 19.90 -19.60
CA LEU A 43 -28.31 19.68 -18.52
C LEU A 43 -27.25 18.73 -19.06
N THR A 44 -26.16 19.27 -19.59
CA THR A 44 -24.94 18.51 -19.87
C THR A 44 -24.44 17.95 -18.55
N GLY A 45 -24.85 16.72 -18.25
CA GLY A 45 -24.39 15.98 -17.08
C GLY A 45 -22.87 15.86 -17.16
N VAL A 46 -22.17 16.67 -16.37
CA VAL A 46 -20.77 16.40 -16.07
C VAL A 46 -20.73 15.01 -15.44
N PRO A 47 -19.97 14.05 -15.98
CA PRO A 47 -19.81 12.77 -15.31
C PRO A 47 -19.20 13.06 -13.94
N ALA A 48 -19.99 12.82 -12.89
CA ALA A 48 -19.48 12.82 -11.54
C ALA A 48 -18.50 11.64 -11.45
N VAL A 49 -17.21 11.93 -11.57
CA VAL A 49 -16.15 10.98 -11.24
C VAL A 49 -16.19 10.84 -9.73
N PHE A 50 -16.95 9.87 -9.24
CA PHE A 50 -16.90 9.49 -7.84
C PHE A 50 -15.52 8.90 -7.56
N ALA A 51 -14.73 9.60 -6.74
CA ALA A 51 -13.52 9.03 -6.19
C ALA A 51 -13.91 7.76 -5.41
N ALA A 52 -13.30 6.63 -5.76
CA ALA A 52 -13.51 5.39 -5.04
C ALA A 52 -13.11 5.58 -3.57
N SER A 53 -13.92 5.06 -2.65
CA SER A 53 -13.61 5.12 -1.22
C SER A 53 -12.26 4.45 -0.96
N ALA A 54 -11.35 5.21 -0.35
CA ALA A 54 -10.07 4.73 0.15
C ALA A 54 -10.31 3.86 1.39
N PRO A 55 -9.91 2.57 1.42
CA PRO A 55 -10.03 1.75 2.62
C PRO A 55 -9.25 2.32 3.82
N PRO A 56 -9.71 2.08 5.06
CA PRO A 56 -8.91 2.38 6.24
C PRO A 56 -7.60 1.58 6.24
N LEU A 57 -6.61 2.08 6.98
CA LEU A 57 -5.33 1.41 7.17
C LEU A 57 -5.59 0.07 7.85
N SER A 58 -5.16 -1.02 7.21
CA SER A 58 -5.43 -2.39 7.66
C SER A 58 -4.18 -3.23 7.85
N GLU A 59 -3.04 -2.82 7.30
CA GLU A 59 -1.77 -3.52 7.46
C GLU A 59 -0.59 -2.57 7.32
N VAL A 60 0.42 -2.74 8.17
CA VAL A 60 1.78 -2.21 7.95
C VAL A 60 2.77 -3.31 8.28
N LYS A 61 3.72 -3.58 7.39
CA LYS A 61 4.73 -4.62 7.63
C LYS A 61 6.03 -4.37 6.88
N VAL A 62 7.15 -4.76 7.47
CA VAL A 62 8.41 -4.89 6.72
C VAL A 62 8.29 -6.13 5.84
N ILE A 63 8.48 -5.98 4.54
CA ILE A 63 8.38 -7.10 3.60
C ILE A 63 9.73 -7.55 3.07
N LYS A 64 10.70 -6.62 2.99
CA LYS A 64 12.04 -6.91 2.51
C LYS A 64 13.09 -6.01 3.17
N VAL A 65 14.31 -6.52 3.26
CA VAL A 65 15.51 -5.76 3.59
C VAL A 65 16.56 -6.01 2.51
N GLN A 66 17.28 -4.98 2.08
CA GLN A 66 18.33 -5.10 1.08
C GLN A 66 19.64 -4.50 1.59
N SER A 67 20.75 -5.19 1.36
CA SER A 67 22.09 -4.63 1.50
C SER A 67 23.02 -5.22 0.45
N SER A 68 24.23 -4.67 0.28
CA SER A 68 25.26 -5.29 -0.55
C SER A 68 25.86 -6.56 0.08
N SER A 69 25.74 -6.75 1.40
CA SER A 69 26.29 -7.91 2.12
C SER A 69 25.43 -9.18 2.00
N CYS A 70 24.09 -9.05 1.96
CA CYS A 70 23.18 -10.20 1.81
C CYS A 70 22.33 -10.16 0.53
N GLY A 71 22.33 -9.04 -0.19
CA GLY A 71 21.36 -8.84 -1.27
C GLY A 71 19.97 -8.56 -0.67
N LEU A 72 18.92 -9.06 -1.33
CA LEU A 72 17.53 -8.82 -0.97
C LEU A 72 16.98 -10.00 -0.16
N GLU A 73 16.63 -9.76 1.11
CA GLU A 73 15.98 -10.72 2.00
C GLU A 73 14.46 -10.48 2.04
N ASP A 74 13.67 -11.55 1.95
CA ASP A 74 12.23 -11.54 2.25
C ASP A 74 11.97 -11.69 3.75
N ILE A 75 11.13 -10.80 4.30
CA ILE A 75 10.72 -10.83 5.70
C ILE A 75 9.37 -11.52 5.82
N THR A 76 9.35 -12.64 6.54
CA THR A 76 8.14 -13.43 6.76
C THR A 76 7.27 -12.86 7.88
N ASP A 77 5.96 -13.14 7.85
CA ASP A 77 5.05 -12.66 8.89
C ASP A 77 5.48 -13.16 10.28
N GLY A 78 5.56 -12.24 11.25
CA GLY A 78 6.02 -12.53 12.62
C GLY A 78 7.55 -12.61 12.78
N GLN A 79 8.33 -12.43 11.72
CA GLN A 79 9.78 -12.34 11.81
C GLN A 79 10.21 -11.06 12.54
N VAL A 80 10.91 -11.23 13.66
CA VAL A 80 11.35 -10.12 14.52
C VAL A 80 12.78 -9.65 14.22
N GLN A 81 13.53 -10.41 13.41
CA GLN A 81 14.91 -10.13 13.04
C GLN A 81 15.25 -10.62 11.63
N THR A 82 16.16 -9.94 10.91
CA THR A 82 16.74 -10.45 9.64
C THR A 82 17.48 -11.79 9.85
N ARG A 83 17.42 -12.67 8.86
CA ARG A 83 18.15 -13.95 8.88
C ARG A 83 19.59 -13.75 8.46
N CYS A 84 19.79 -12.89 7.47
CA CYS A 84 21.10 -12.45 7.03
C CYS A 84 21.68 -11.35 7.90
N ASP A 85 23.00 -11.21 7.80
CA ASP A 85 23.75 -10.06 8.29
C ASP A 85 23.83 -9.00 7.17
N HIS A 86 23.07 -7.93 7.33
CA HIS A 86 22.99 -6.76 6.46
C HIS A 86 24.06 -5.70 6.80
N SER A 87 25.17 -6.11 7.44
CA SER A 87 26.29 -5.33 7.99
C SER A 87 27.12 -4.47 7.01
N ALA A 88 26.52 -3.99 5.93
CA ALA A 88 27.10 -3.03 4.99
C ALA A 88 26.30 -1.72 4.97
N PRO A 89 26.95 -0.57 4.75
CA PRO A 89 26.25 0.71 4.54
C PRO A 89 25.24 0.64 3.39
N GLY A 90 24.21 1.49 3.47
CA GLY A 90 23.18 1.63 2.44
C GLY A 90 22.08 0.58 2.52
N ILE A 91 21.79 0.08 3.73
CA ILE A 91 20.67 -0.85 3.96
C ILE A 91 19.36 -0.16 3.53
N LYS A 92 18.58 -0.86 2.72
CA LYS A 92 17.23 -0.44 2.34
C LYS A 92 16.18 -1.28 3.04
N VAL A 93 15.19 -0.64 3.64
CA VAL A 93 14.06 -1.31 4.28
C VAL A 93 12.79 -1.00 3.50
N TYR A 94 12.04 -2.04 3.15
CA TYR A 94 10.81 -1.94 2.40
C TYR A 94 9.62 -2.24 3.30
N VAL A 95 8.75 -1.25 3.48
CA VAL A 95 7.52 -1.38 4.29
C VAL A 95 6.30 -1.32 3.39
N LEU A 96 5.47 -2.35 3.47
CA LEU A 96 4.17 -2.38 2.82
C LEU A 96 3.11 -1.80 3.76
N GLU A 97 2.38 -0.80 3.26
CA GLU A 97 1.16 -0.24 3.86
C GLU A 97 -0.04 -0.67 3.01
N ILE A 98 -1.04 -1.33 3.60
CA ILE A 98 -2.33 -1.63 2.95
C ILE A 98 -3.43 -0.80 3.59
N GLY A 99 -4.25 -0.17 2.74
CA GLY A 99 -5.13 0.90 3.16
C GLY A 99 -4.41 2.25 3.17
N TYR A 100 -5.06 3.26 3.76
CA TYR A 100 -4.60 4.63 3.70
C TYR A 100 -4.25 5.16 5.09
N GLY A 101 -2.95 5.37 5.31
CA GLY A 101 -2.39 6.06 6.46
C GLY A 101 -2.17 7.56 6.22
N GLN A 102 -1.74 8.29 7.26
CA GLN A 102 -1.34 9.69 7.16
C GLN A 102 -0.19 9.85 6.15
N SER A 103 -0.07 11.04 5.58
CA SER A 103 1.01 11.36 4.63
C SER A 103 2.40 11.39 5.28
N GLN A 104 2.46 11.56 6.61
CA GLN A 104 3.69 11.59 7.40
C GLN A 104 3.69 10.43 8.41
N PRO A 105 4.11 9.22 8.00
CA PRO A 105 4.32 8.13 8.95
C PRO A 105 5.52 8.44 9.86
N GLN A 106 5.63 7.72 10.96
CA GLN A 106 6.80 7.76 11.82
C GLN A 106 7.68 6.55 11.50
N ALA A 107 8.95 6.78 11.21
CA ALA A 107 9.94 5.72 11.00
C ALA A 107 11.23 6.07 11.72
N ALA A 108 11.82 5.09 12.40
CA ALA A 108 13.05 5.29 13.15
C ALA A 108 13.93 4.04 13.13
N LEU A 109 15.25 4.26 13.20
CA LEU A 109 16.25 3.24 13.48
C LEU A 109 16.87 3.54 14.85
N ASP A 110 16.74 2.63 15.81
CA ASP A 110 17.19 2.80 17.19
C ASP A 110 16.71 4.11 17.85
N GLY A 111 15.49 4.54 17.49
CA GLY A 111 14.87 5.77 17.98
C GLY A 111 15.27 7.05 17.23
N PHE A 112 16.19 6.98 16.27
CA PHE A 112 16.52 8.11 15.39
C PHE A 112 15.66 8.09 14.14
N GLU A 113 15.01 9.21 13.84
CA GLU A 113 14.11 9.33 12.69
C GLU A 113 14.83 9.05 11.36
N VAL A 114 14.18 8.28 10.50
CA VAL A 114 14.66 7.99 9.14
C VAL A 114 13.61 8.40 8.12
N ASN A 115 14.07 9.04 7.05
CA ASN A 115 13.20 9.45 5.95
C ASN A 115 13.15 8.36 4.87
N GLY A 116 11.98 8.20 4.28
CA GLY A 116 11.75 7.26 3.20
C GLY A 116 10.99 7.88 2.04
N THR A 117 11.01 7.21 0.90
CA THR A 117 10.17 7.54 -0.24
C THR A 117 8.91 6.67 -0.22
N ARG A 118 7.82 7.17 -0.82
CA ARG A 118 6.53 6.49 -0.90
C ARG A 118 6.15 6.28 -2.36
N SER A 119 5.79 5.06 -2.71
CA SER A 119 5.27 4.69 -4.03
C SER A 119 3.89 4.05 -3.91
N PRO A 120 2.93 4.35 -4.81
CA PRO A 120 1.61 3.75 -4.75
C PRO A 120 1.66 2.26 -5.12
N VAL A 121 0.84 1.46 -4.44
CA VAL A 121 0.68 0.02 -4.72
C VAL A 121 -0.75 -0.24 -5.16
N CYS A 122 -0.91 -0.96 -6.26
CA CYS A 122 -2.20 -1.32 -6.84
C CYS A 122 -2.43 -2.82 -6.72
N ALA A 123 -3.69 -3.23 -6.56
CA ALA A 123 -4.07 -4.63 -6.67
C ALA A 123 -4.45 -4.96 -8.12
N PHE A 124 -4.06 -6.16 -8.57
CA PHE A 124 -4.65 -6.81 -9.74
C PHE A 124 -5.89 -7.62 -9.36
N ASP A 125 -6.69 -8.00 -10.36
CA ASP A 125 -7.90 -8.82 -10.19
C ASP A 125 -7.63 -10.20 -9.54
N ASN A 126 -6.39 -10.67 -9.60
CA ASN A 126 -5.96 -11.93 -8.96
C ASN A 126 -5.56 -11.77 -7.48
N GLY A 127 -5.65 -10.55 -6.92
CA GLY A 127 -5.28 -10.24 -5.54
C GLY A 127 -3.79 -9.94 -5.32
N ASN A 128 -2.96 -9.97 -6.37
CA ASN A 128 -1.54 -9.61 -6.25
C ASN A 128 -1.34 -8.10 -6.33
N LEU A 129 -0.49 -7.59 -5.44
CA LEU A 129 0.02 -6.23 -5.36
C LEU A 129 1.11 -5.99 -6.41
N THR A 130 1.06 -4.83 -7.05
CA THR A 130 1.99 -4.41 -8.10
C THR A 130 2.21 -2.91 -8.06
N GLU A 131 3.14 -2.43 -8.89
CA GLU A 131 3.15 -1.05 -9.32
C GLU A 131 1.85 -0.66 -10.05
N CYS A 132 1.38 0.55 -9.80
CA CYS A 132 0.19 1.11 -10.41
C CYS A 132 0.40 1.51 -11.88
N THR A 133 -0.44 1.00 -12.77
CA THR A 133 -0.58 1.47 -14.15
C THR A 133 -1.76 2.46 -14.28
N PRO A 134 -1.82 3.31 -15.32
CA PRO A 134 -2.96 4.20 -15.53
C PRO A 134 -4.29 3.46 -15.53
N GLY A 135 -5.24 3.91 -14.69
CA GLY A 135 -6.55 3.27 -14.52
C GLY A 135 -6.62 2.18 -13.44
N SER A 136 -5.49 1.79 -12.86
CA SER A 136 -5.45 0.84 -11.73
C SER A 136 -5.90 1.48 -10.41
N LYS A 137 -6.50 0.67 -9.54
CA LYS A 137 -6.93 1.10 -8.21
C LYS A 137 -5.79 0.95 -7.20
N THR A 138 -5.33 2.06 -6.64
CA THR A 138 -4.40 2.06 -5.51
C THR A 138 -5.08 1.44 -4.29
N VAL A 139 -4.38 0.51 -3.63
CA VAL A 139 -4.84 -0.18 -2.42
C VAL A 139 -3.92 0.06 -1.23
N GLY A 140 -2.75 0.67 -1.46
CA GLY A 140 -1.74 0.85 -0.43
C GLY A 140 -0.54 1.64 -0.92
N SER A 141 0.57 1.53 -0.18
CA SER A 141 1.83 2.18 -0.49
C SER A 141 3.02 1.31 -0.11
N LEU A 142 4.07 1.40 -0.89
CA LEU A 142 5.38 0.85 -0.58
C LEU A 142 6.27 2.00 -0.13
N TYR A 143 6.78 1.90 1.10
CA TYR A 143 7.78 2.81 1.62
C TYR A 143 9.17 2.20 1.46
N THR A 144 10.12 3.01 1.00
CA THR A 144 11.53 2.62 0.92
C THR A 144 12.35 3.56 1.79
N PHE A 145 12.99 3.01 2.81
CA PHE A 145 13.88 3.75 3.72
C PHE A 145 15.33 3.41 3.41
N ASP A 146 16.20 4.41 3.39
CA ASP A 146 17.65 4.23 3.27
C ASP A 146 18.29 4.54 4.63
N LEU A 147 18.95 3.55 5.23
CA LEU A 147 19.55 3.68 6.55
C LEU A 147 20.94 4.35 6.50
N ALA A 148 21.35 4.87 5.34
CA ALA A 148 22.61 5.58 5.14
C ALA A 148 23.83 4.75 5.61
N ALA A 149 24.69 5.30 6.47
CA ALA A 149 25.91 4.62 6.91
C ALA A 149 25.69 3.55 8.01
N ARG A 150 24.45 3.31 8.43
CA ARG A 150 24.12 2.36 9.49
C ARG A 150 24.25 0.93 8.96
N GLN A 151 24.70 0.02 9.82
CA GLN A 151 25.02 -1.36 9.47
C GLN A 151 24.16 -2.38 10.24
N GLU A 152 23.48 -1.95 11.29
CA GLU A 152 22.54 -2.74 12.09
C GLU A 152 21.60 -1.79 12.85
N GLY A 153 20.57 -2.35 13.48
CA GLY A 153 19.69 -1.62 14.39
C GLY A 153 18.24 -2.08 14.36
N THR A 154 17.44 -1.57 15.29
CA THR A 154 16.02 -1.86 15.36
C THR A 154 15.24 -0.83 14.56
N PHE A 155 14.73 -1.26 13.41
CA PHE A 155 13.84 -0.45 12.59
C PHE A 155 12.42 -0.50 13.13
N THR A 156 11.77 0.66 13.18
CA THR A 156 10.37 0.81 13.59
C THR A 156 9.64 1.67 12.57
N PHE A 157 8.39 1.32 12.30
CA PHE A 157 7.48 2.11 11.47
C PHE A 157 6.11 2.13 12.11
N SER A 158 5.45 3.29 12.09
CA SER A 158 4.05 3.40 12.46
C SER A 158 3.32 4.44 11.61
N ASN A 159 2.04 4.18 11.36
CA ASN A 159 1.16 5.13 10.70
C ASN A 159 -0.25 5.03 11.28
N THR A 160 -1.01 6.12 11.17
CA THR A 160 -2.40 6.21 11.63
C THR A 160 -3.33 6.32 10.43
N SER A 161 -4.45 5.62 10.44
CA SER A 161 -5.40 5.70 9.33
C SER A 161 -5.94 7.12 9.14
N ILE A 162 -6.12 7.55 7.89
CA ILE A 162 -6.87 8.78 7.55
C ILE A 162 -8.38 8.57 7.50
N ASN A 163 -8.85 7.33 7.67
CA ASN A 163 -10.27 6.96 7.68
C ASN A 163 -10.68 6.48 9.08
N ALA A 164 -11.96 6.49 9.38
CA ALA A 164 -12.46 5.90 10.64
C ALA A 164 -12.11 4.39 10.67
N PRO A 165 -11.76 3.83 11.84
CA PRO A 165 -11.79 4.43 13.19
C PRO A 165 -10.48 5.12 13.61
N ARG A 166 -9.61 5.54 12.69
CA ARG A 166 -8.31 6.22 12.99
C ARG A 166 -7.34 5.34 13.79
N ASN A 167 -7.35 4.03 13.55
CA ASN A 167 -6.39 3.13 14.19
C ASN A 167 -4.95 3.46 13.79
N THR A 168 -4.03 3.33 14.74
CA THR A 168 -2.58 3.34 14.49
C THR A 168 -2.09 1.91 14.35
N MET A 169 -1.28 1.65 13.33
CA MET A 169 -0.61 0.38 13.13
C MET A 169 0.90 0.59 13.16
N SER A 170 1.63 -0.42 13.61
CA SER A 170 3.09 -0.37 13.72
C SER A 170 3.73 -1.71 13.40
N THR A 171 4.98 -1.66 12.95
CA THR A 171 5.85 -2.83 12.76
C THR A 171 7.25 -2.52 13.28
N GLN A 172 7.96 -3.56 13.67
CA GLN A 172 9.35 -3.49 14.12
C GLN A 172 10.14 -4.67 13.56
N LEU A 173 11.40 -4.44 13.23
CA LEU A 173 12.33 -5.48 12.78
C LEU A 173 13.74 -5.14 13.25
N TYR A 174 14.42 -6.08 13.91
CA TYR A 174 15.85 -5.96 14.17
C TYR A 174 16.65 -6.37 12.93
N ILE A 175 17.54 -5.50 12.48
CA ILE A 175 18.42 -5.71 11.34
C ILE A 175 19.81 -5.94 11.93
N LYS A 176 20.33 -7.16 11.79
CA LYS A 176 21.74 -7.49 12.03
C LYS A 176 22.51 -7.50 10.72
#